data_AF-A0A847B8R4-F1
#
_entry.id   AF-A0A847B8R4-F1
#
_cell.length_a   1.000
_cell.length_b   1.000
_cell.length_c   1.000
_cell.angle_alpha   90.00
_cell.angle_beta   90.00
_cell.angle_gamma   90.00
#
_symmetry.space_group_name_H-M   'P 1'
#
loop_
_entity.id
_entity.type
_entity.pdbx_description
1 polymer ?
#
loop_
_entity_poly.entity_id
_entity_poly.type
_entity_poly.pdbx_seq_one_letter_code
_entity_poly.pdbx_strand_id
1 'polypeptide(L)'
;MELKETLLMPKTDFEMRGNLARKEPLLVKKWEEIDLYQKMNLLRKGQKPFILHDGPPYANGNIHCGHMMNRILKDFVVRYKNMSGFETPFILGWDTHGLPIENMVTKSGVNRKTTPIAEFRKKCEEYALKQVETQRAQMIRLGILADQKHPYLTLDKIYEARQIELFAKMALKGLIYKGLKPVYWSPSSESALAEAEIVYEDSKAHSVYVAFEVKDGKGIIDQDAKVIIWTTTHWKLPANLAVSVHPDFVYCEYQTNKGKFCFLEEFKDRLSETLDLKDVKLIKTFKGKELEGLVLKHPFYNRDSLLIVGEHVTNETGTGFVHTAPG
;
A
#
# COMPACT_ATOMS: atom_id res chain seq x y z
N MET A 1 -17.49 -22.77 72.88
CA MET A 1 -17.53 -23.42 71.57
C MET A 1 -17.54 -22.32 70.52
N GLU A 2 -16.48 -22.19 69.72
CA GLU A 2 -16.44 -21.14 68.70
C GLU A 2 -17.36 -21.51 67.52
N LEU A 3 -18.40 -20.71 67.30
CA LEU A 3 -19.38 -20.90 66.21
C LEU A 3 -18.74 -21.00 64.82
N LYS A 4 -17.54 -20.42 64.64
CA LYS A 4 -16.77 -20.46 63.39
C LYS A 4 -16.37 -21.89 62.99
N GLU A 5 -16.09 -22.76 63.95
CA GLU A 5 -15.65 -24.14 63.70
C GLU A 5 -16.81 -25.07 63.33
N THR A 6 -18.05 -24.67 63.60
CA THR A 6 -19.26 -25.41 63.20
C THR A 6 -19.75 -25.11 61.78
N LEU A 7 -19.16 -24.11 61.11
CA LEU A 7 -19.60 -23.67 59.78
C LEU A 7 -18.76 -24.34 58.69
N LEU A 8 -19.42 -24.82 57.63
CA LEU A 8 -18.79 -25.36 56.43
C LEU A 8 -18.33 -24.21 55.50
N MET A 9 -17.26 -23.53 55.90
CA MET A 9 -16.68 -22.44 55.11
C MET A 9 -16.00 -22.97 53.83
N PRO A 10 -16.06 -22.22 52.71
CA PRO A 10 -15.30 -22.55 51.52
C PRO A 10 -13.79 -22.61 51.83
N LYS A 11 -13.13 -23.70 51.42
CA LYS A 11 -11.69 -23.91 51.57
C LYS A 11 -11.07 -24.08 50.19
N THR A 12 -10.09 -23.25 49.86
CA THR A 12 -9.36 -23.34 48.59
C THR A 12 -7.95 -22.77 48.75
N ASP A 13 -7.00 -23.41 48.06
CA ASP A 13 -5.63 -22.90 47.90
C ASP A 13 -5.53 -21.91 46.72
N PHE A 14 -6.65 -21.66 46.02
CA PHE A 14 -6.70 -20.69 44.92
C PHE A 14 -6.55 -19.27 45.47
N GLU A 15 -5.40 -18.66 45.18
CA GLU A 15 -5.13 -17.27 45.57
C GLU A 15 -6.17 -16.30 44.98
N MET A 16 -6.65 -15.39 45.83
CA MET A 16 -7.59 -14.34 45.40
C MET A 16 -6.97 -13.34 44.42
N ARG A 17 -5.65 -13.09 44.51
CA ARG A 17 -4.92 -12.22 43.56
C ARG A 17 -4.33 -13.04 42.42
N GLY A 18 -4.49 -12.54 41.19
CA GLY A 18 -4.03 -13.24 39.99
C GLY A 18 -2.51 -13.47 39.95
N ASN A 19 -1.70 -12.45 40.28
CA ASN A 19 -0.22 -12.51 40.19
C ASN A 19 0.27 -13.03 38.82
N LEU A 20 -0.43 -12.63 37.75
CA LEU A 20 -0.33 -13.23 36.42
C LEU A 20 1.08 -13.12 35.81
N ALA A 21 1.78 -12.00 36.02
CA ALA A 21 3.15 -11.82 35.55
C ALA A 21 4.12 -12.92 36.02
N ARG A 22 3.86 -13.51 37.21
CA ARG A 22 4.65 -14.64 37.75
C ARG A 22 4.05 -15.99 37.40
N LYS A 23 2.71 -16.13 37.38
CA LYS A 23 2.03 -17.42 37.17
C LYS A 23 1.97 -17.83 35.70
N GLU A 24 1.70 -16.90 34.78
CA GLU A 24 1.56 -17.21 33.35
C GLU A 24 2.82 -17.85 32.74
N PRO A 25 4.06 -17.35 33.00
CA PRO A 25 5.25 -18.00 32.45
C PRO A 25 5.40 -19.46 32.90
N LEU A 26 5.01 -19.77 34.14
CA LEU A 26 5.05 -21.15 34.65
C LEU A 26 4.00 -22.03 33.96
N LEU A 27 2.82 -21.49 33.66
CA LEU A 27 1.77 -22.20 32.92
C LEU A 27 2.18 -22.48 31.48
N VAL A 28 2.72 -21.47 30.78
CA VAL A 28 3.23 -21.60 29.42
C VAL A 28 4.35 -22.63 29.35
N LYS A 29 5.33 -22.54 30.27
CA LYS A 29 6.43 -23.52 30.35
C LYS A 29 5.91 -24.93 30.55
N LYS A 30 4.92 -25.13 31.43
CA LYS A 30 4.29 -26.43 31.64
C LYS A 30 3.61 -26.93 30.36
N TRP A 31 2.97 -26.06 29.58
CA TRP A 31 2.36 -26.45 28.29
C TRP A 31 3.40 -26.90 27.27
N GLU A 32 4.57 -26.26 27.23
CA GLU A 32 5.69 -26.65 26.38
C GLU A 32 6.26 -28.01 26.81
N GLU A 33 6.50 -28.21 28.12
CA GLU A 33 7.05 -29.44 28.69
C GLU A 33 6.17 -30.67 28.38
N ILE A 34 4.84 -30.50 28.36
CA ILE A 34 3.90 -31.59 28.07
C ILE A 34 3.57 -31.73 26.58
N ASP A 35 4.15 -30.90 25.72
CA ASP A 35 3.82 -30.75 24.30
C ASP A 35 2.29 -30.61 24.06
N LEU A 36 1.68 -29.63 24.74
CA LEU A 36 0.22 -29.47 24.80
C LEU A 36 -0.41 -29.33 23.42
N TYR A 37 0.20 -28.55 22.53
CA TYR A 37 -0.29 -28.37 21.16
C TYR A 37 -0.38 -29.69 20.40
N GLN A 38 0.64 -30.55 20.51
CA GLN A 38 0.63 -31.85 19.84
C GLN A 38 -0.42 -32.77 20.46
N LYS A 39 -0.54 -32.81 21.78
CA LYS A 39 -1.60 -33.57 22.46
C LYS A 39 -3.00 -33.13 22.04
N MET A 40 -3.21 -31.81 21.93
CA MET A 40 -4.48 -31.21 21.49
C MET A 40 -4.87 -31.69 20.09
N ASN A 41 -3.92 -31.76 19.15
CA ASN A 41 -4.18 -32.26 17.79
C ASN A 41 -4.31 -33.78 17.73
N LEU A 42 -3.50 -34.53 18.48
CA LEU A 42 -3.59 -35.99 18.54
C LEU A 42 -4.96 -36.47 19.03
N LEU A 43 -5.56 -35.79 20.01
CA LEU A 43 -6.91 -36.08 20.51
C LEU A 43 -8.03 -35.83 19.48
N ARG A 44 -7.71 -35.14 18.38
CA ARG A 44 -8.63 -34.79 17.30
C ARG A 44 -8.21 -35.39 15.96
N LYS A 45 -7.20 -36.26 15.94
CA LYS A 45 -6.69 -36.88 14.72
C LYS A 45 -7.81 -37.63 13.99
N GLY A 46 -7.99 -37.34 12.70
CA GLY A 46 -9.00 -37.96 11.85
C GLY A 46 -10.40 -37.37 11.98
N GLN A 47 -10.57 -36.32 12.79
CA GLN A 47 -11.78 -35.52 12.79
C GLN A 47 -11.80 -34.56 11.61
N LYS A 48 -12.93 -33.90 11.37
CA LYS A 48 -13.04 -32.89 10.32
C LYS A 48 -12.00 -31.77 10.56
N PRO A 49 -11.12 -31.46 9.58
CA PRO A 49 -10.14 -30.42 9.76
C PRO A 49 -10.79 -29.03 9.69
N PHE A 50 -10.31 -28.14 10.54
CA PHE A 50 -10.53 -26.70 10.44
C PHE A 50 -9.15 -26.05 10.26
N ILE A 51 -8.88 -25.57 9.05
CA ILE A 51 -7.59 -24.99 8.69
C ILE A 51 -7.70 -23.46 8.76
N LEU A 52 -7.03 -22.88 9.75
CA LEU A 52 -6.80 -21.43 9.80
C LEU A 52 -5.40 -21.19 9.26
N HIS A 53 -5.30 -20.66 8.03
CA HIS A 53 -4.02 -20.29 7.46
C HIS A 53 -3.51 -19.01 8.12
N ASP A 54 -2.34 -19.08 8.74
CA ASP A 54 -1.71 -17.91 9.32
C ASP A 54 -1.17 -17.00 8.21
N GLY A 55 -1.42 -15.70 8.33
CA GLY A 55 -0.74 -14.70 7.49
C GLY A 55 0.66 -14.43 8.08
N PRO A 56 1.73 -14.56 7.29
CA PRO A 56 3.08 -14.45 7.82
C PRO A 56 3.34 -12.98 8.21
N PRO A 57 3.69 -12.67 9.47
CA PRO A 57 4.15 -11.34 9.83
C PRO A 57 5.55 -11.13 9.26
N TYR A 58 5.88 -9.88 9.02
CA TYR A 58 7.21 -9.52 8.56
C TYR A 58 8.25 -9.80 9.65
N ALA A 59 9.34 -10.50 9.32
CA ALA A 59 10.43 -10.84 10.22
C ALA A 59 11.34 -9.62 10.46
N ASN A 60 10.75 -8.56 11.02
CA ASN A 60 11.42 -7.31 11.33
C ASN A 60 10.89 -6.71 12.63
N GLY A 61 11.75 -6.62 13.64
CA GLY A 61 11.47 -5.97 14.90
C GLY A 61 10.54 -6.75 15.84
N ASN A 62 10.19 -6.10 16.95
CA ASN A 62 9.32 -6.65 17.98
C ASN A 62 7.85 -6.63 17.56
N ILE A 63 7.06 -7.58 18.08
CA ILE A 63 5.61 -7.53 17.93
C ILE A 63 5.02 -6.29 18.63
N HIS A 64 3.93 -5.77 18.08
CA HIS A 64 3.17 -4.63 18.63
C HIS A 64 1.71 -5.03 18.90
N CYS A 65 0.90 -4.13 19.46
CA CYS A 65 -0.50 -4.43 19.84
C CYS A 65 -1.35 -4.99 18.68
N GLY A 66 -1.17 -4.50 17.44
CA GLY A 66 -1.80 -5.10 16.27
C GLY A 66 -1.46 -6.58 16.03
N HIS A 67 -0.20 -6.97 16.21
CA HIS A 67 0.20 -8.39 16.16
C HIS A 67 -0.49 -9.17 17.28
N MET A 68 -0.46 -8.65 18.51
CA MET A 68 -1.11 -9.28 19.66
C MET A 68 -2.60 -9.53 19.41
N MET A 69 -3.33 -8.51 18.94
CA MET A 69 -4.76 -8.61 18.61
C MET A 69 -5.01 -9.70 17.57
N ASN A 70 -4.28 -9.68 16.45
CA ASN A 70 -4.44 -10.66 15.38
C ASN A 70 -4.20 -12.10 15.88
N ARG A 71 -3.13 -12.28 16.68
CA ARG A 71 -2.71 -13.59 17.15
C ARG A 71 -3.66 -14.18 18.18
N ILE A 72 -4.12 -13.37 19.14
CA ILE A 72 -5.08 -13.81 20.15
C ILE A 72 -6.41 -14.21 19.51
N LEU A 73 -6.90 -13.44 18.53
CA LEU A 73 -8.14 -13.78 17.83
C LEU A 73 -8.02 -15.13 17.09
N LYS A 74 -6.90 -15.38 16.41
CA LYS A 74 -6.65 -16.67 15.74
C LYS A 74 -6.59 -17.82 16.74
N ASP A 75 -5.85 -17.64 17.84
CA ASP A 75 -5.72 -18.64 18.90
C ASP A 75 -7.09 -18.98 19.54
N PHE A 76 -7.94 -17.97 19.78
CA PHE A 76 -9.31 -18.18 20.26
C PHE A 76 -10.12 -19.05 19.31
N VAL A 77 -10.09 -18.77 18.01
CA VAL A 77 -10.82 -19.55 17.01
C VAL A 77 -10.28 -20.98 16.94
N VAL A 78 -8.96 -21.16 16.91
CA VAL A 78 -8.31 -22.48 16.85
C VAL A 78 -8.69 -23.32 18.06
N ARG A 79 -8.55 -22.78 19.27
CA ARG A 79 -8.92 -23.49 20.51
C ARG A 79 -10.40 -23.83 20.55
N TYR A 80 -11.27 -22.87 20.24
CA TYR A 80 -12.70 -23.08 20.22
C TYR A 80 -13.08 -24.21 19.26
N LYS A 81 -12.52 -24.22 18.05
CA LYS A 81 -12.77 -25.28 17.05
C LYS A 81 -12.25 -26.63 17.51
N ASN A 82 -11.06 -26.68 18.11
CA ASN A 82 -10.52 -27.92 18.66
C ASN A 82 -11.40 -28.49 19.78
N MET A 83 -11.83 -27.63 20.72
CA MET A 83 -12.74 -27.99 21.80
C MET A 83 -14.12 -28.44 21.27
N SER A 84 -14.54 -27.89 20.13
CA SER A 84 -15.77 -28.26 19.41
C SER A 84 -15.64 -29.54 18.57
N GLY A 85 -14.49 -30.23 18.60
CA GLY A 85 -14.31 -31.54 17.97
C GLY A 85 -13.58 -31.53 16.63
N PHE A 86 -13.05 -30.40 16.16
CA PHE A 86 -12.31 -30.33 14.90
C PHE A 86 -10.82 -30.64 15.10
N GLU A 87 -10.19 -31.18 14.05
CA GLU A 87 -8.72 -31.19 13.95
C GLU A 87 -8.25 -29.80 13.51
N THR A 88 -7.30 -29.19 14.23
CA THR A 88 -6.96 -27.76 14.05
C THR A 88 -5.46 -27.54 13.95
N PRO A 89 -4.79 -28.02 12.89
CA PRO A 89 -3.39 -27.70 12.68
C PRO A 89 -3.26 -26.19 12.47
N PHE A 90 -2.43 -25.56 13.28
CA PHE A 90 -2.19 -24.12 13.21
C PHE A 90 -0.69 -23.88 13.14
N ILE A 91 -0.19 -23.57 11.95
CA ILE A 91 1.23 -23.43 11.65
C ILE A 91 1.55 -21.94 11.54
N LEU A 92 2.56 -21.48 12.28
CA LEU A 92 3.01 -20.09 12.21
C LEU A 92 3.87 -19.86 10.97
N GLY A 93 3.69 -18.70 10.35
CA GLY A 93 4.48 -18.26 9.20
C GLY A 93 5.32 -17.05 9.51
N TRP A 94 6.36 -16.80 8.70
CA TRP A 94 7.09 -15.53 8.64
C TRP A 94 7.48 -15.13 7.23
N ASP A 95 7.36 -13.84 6.96
CA ASP A 95 7.81 -13.20 5.73
C ASP A 95 9.21 -12.65 5.95
N THR A 96 10.15 -13.18 5.19
CA THR A 96 11.59 -13.06 5.42
C THR A 96 12.31 -12.38 4.25
N HIS A 97 11.58 -11.83 3.28
CA HIS A 97 12.16 -11.17 2.11
C HIS A 97 11.61 -9.77 1.92
N GLY A 98 12.45 -8.86 1.39
CA GLY A 98 12.05 -7.54 0.92
C GLY A 98 12.76 -6.39 1.63
N LEU A 99 12.36 -5.17 1.24
CA LEU A 99 13.06 -3.94 1.58
C LEU A 99 13.21 -3.64 3.07
N PRO A 100 12.20 -3.86 3.94
CA PRO A 100 12.37 -3.58 5.36
C PRO A 100 13.54 -4.35 6.01
N ILE A 101 13.83 -5.58 5.60
CA ILE A 101 15.02 -6.32 6.07
C ILE A 101 16.30 -5.70 5.50
N GLU A 102 16.36 -5.44 4.19
CA GLU A 102 17.52 -4.80 3.55
C GLU A 102 17.86 -3.45 4.20
N ASN A 103 16.84 -2.66 4.53
CA ASN A 103 16.97 -1.38 5.20
C ASN A 103 17.52 -1.51 6.61
N MET A 104 17.08 -2.51 7.38
CA MET A 104 17.60 -2.76 8.73
C MET A 104 19.05 -3.26 8.70
N VAL A 105 19.40 -4.14 7.77
CA VAL A 105 20.78 -4.58 7.56
C VAL A 105 21.67 -3.40 7.16
N THR A 106 21.18 -2.51 6.29
CA THR A 106 21.91 -1.30 5.90
C THR A 106 22.11 -0.35 7.08
N LYS A 107 21.07 -0.13 7.90
CA LYS A 107 21.14 0.67 9.13
C LYS A 107 22.08 0.09 10.17
N SER A 108 22.32 -1.22 10.17
CA SER A 108 23.29 -1.87 11.05
C SER A 108 24.77 -1.63 10.66
N GLY A 109 25.01 -0.89 9.56
CA GLY A 109 26.35 -0.50 9.10
C GLY A 109 26.84 -1.26 7.86
N VAL A 110 26.02 -2.12 7.28
CA VAL A 110 26.38 -2.87 6.06
C VAL A 110 26.10 -2.02 4.83
N ASN A 111 27.13 -1.67 4.05
CA ASN A 111 26.94 -0.90 2.84
C ASN A 111 26.56 -1.82 1.66
N ARG A 112 25.31 -1.68 1.17
CA ARG A 112 24.77 -2.44 0.02
C ARG A 112 25.57 -2.23 -1.27
N LYS A 113 26.15 -1.05 -1.51
CA LYS A 113 26.88 -0.74 -2.75
C LYS A 113 28.26 -1.41 -2.81
N THR A 114 28.88 -1.64 -1.65
CA THR A 114 30.24 -2.22 -1.57
C THR A 114 30.24 -3.70 -1.22
N THR A 115 29.18 -4.20 -0.57
CA THR A 115 29.08 -5.61 -0.17
C THR A 115 28.65 -6.47 -1.36
N PRO A 116 29.34 -7.58 -1.66
CA PRO A 116 28.90 -8.52 -2.69
C PRO A 116 27.46 -9.01 -2.45
N ILE A 117 26.68 -9.16 -3.54
CA ILE A 117 25.24 -9.48 -3.46
C ILE A 117 24.98 -10.76 -2.65
N ALA A 118 25.78 -11.81 -2.84
CA ALA A 118 25.62 -13.07 -2.12
C ALA A 118 25.85 -12.91 -0.61
N GLU A 119 26.84 -12.11 -0.22
CA GLU A 119 27.14 -11.82 1.19
C GLU A 119 26.04 -10.95 1.81
N PHE A 120 25.56 -9.94 1.08
CA PHE A 120 24.46 -9.10 1.54
C PHE A 120 23.17 -9.90 1.78
N ARG A 121 22.83 -10.82 0.86
CA ARG A 121 21.68 -11.72 1.03
C ARG A 121 21.83 -12.63 2.24
N LYS A 122 23.04 -13.14 2.50
CA LYS A 122 23.32 -13.95 3.70
C LYS A 122 23.12 -13.15 4.99
N LYS A 123 23.56 -11.89 5.03
CA LYS A 123 23.31 -11.00 6.18
C LYS A 123 21.82 -10.73 6.40
N CYS A 124 21.05 -10.60 5.31
CA CYS A 124 19.59 -10.47 5.37
C CYS A 124 18.92 -11.73 5.92
N GLU A 125 19.36 -12.90 5.48
CA GLU A 125 18.90 -14.21 5.98
C GLU A 125 19.17 -14.35 7.49
N GLU A 126 20.40 -14.08 7.94
CA GLU A 126 20.79 -14.11 9.35
C GLU A 126 19.95 -13.15 10.20
N TYR A 127 19.72 -11.93 9.70
CA TYR A 127 18.86 -10.95 10.36
C TYR A 127 17.42 -11.46 10.48
N ALA A 128 16.84 -11.95 9.38
CA ALA A 128 15.46 -12.43 9.35
C ALA A 128 15.27 -13.58 10.34
N LEU A 129 16.16 -14.58 10.33
CA LEU A 129 16.10 -15.71 11.26
C LEU A 129 16.17 -15.27 12.72
N LYS A 130 17.03 -14.30 13.05
CA LYS A 130 17.10 -13.72 14.40
C LYS A 130 15.78 -13.04 14.81
N GLN A 131 15.13 -12.34 13.89
CA GLN A 131 13.82 -11.71 14.16
C GLN A 131 12.72 -12.75 14.34
N VAL A 132 12.74 -13.83 13.54
CA VAL A 132 11.82 -14.97 13.71
C VAL A 132 11.93 -15.54 15.13
N GLU A 133 13.15 -15.81 15.62
CA GLU A 133 13.37 -16.29 16.99
C GLU A 133 12.79 -15.35 18.05
N THR A 134 13.05 -14.05 17.90
CA THR A 134 12.58 -13.01 18.83
C THR A 134 11.06 -12.94 18.86
N GLN A 135 10.42 -12.90 17.70
CA GLN A 135 8.97 -12.83 17.58
C GLN A 135 8.31 -14.13 18.05
N ARG A 136 8.92 -15.30 17.79
CA ARG A 136 8.42 -16.58 18.29
C ARG A 136 8.41 -16.62 19.82
N ALA A 137 9.48 -16.18 20.47
CA ALA A 137 9.54 -16.08 21.93
C ALA A 137 8.45 -15.14 22.50
N GLN A 138 8.17 -14.03 21.80
CA GLN A 138 7.09 -13.11 22.18
C GLN A 138 5.70 -13.76 21.99
N MET A 139 5.50 -14.56 20.95
CA MET A 139 4.26 -15.32 20.73
C MET A 139 4.05 -16.42 21.78
N ILE A 140 5.12 -17.13 22.18
CA ILE A 140 5.10 -18.08 23.30
C ILE A 140 4.66 -17.37 24.57
N ARG A 141 5.22 -16.18 24.84
CA ARG A 141 4.85 -15.40 26.03
C ARG A 141 3.37 -15.01 26.05
N LEU A 142 2.75 -14.78 24.89
CA LEU A 142 1.30 -14.55 24.77
C LEU A 142 0.45 -15.82 25.00
N GLY A 143 1.08 -16.98 25.15
CA GLY A 143 0.41 -18.26 25.41
C GLY A 143 -0.25 -18.87 24.17
N ILE A 144 0.14 -18.46 22.96
CA ILE A 144 -0.43 -18.95 21.70
C ILE A 144 -0.06 -20.42 21.47
N LEU A 145 -1.05 -21.28 21.22
CA LEU A 145 -0.82 -22.70 20.89
C LEU A 145 -0.82 -22.91 19.38
N ALA A 146 0.36 -23.16 18.83
CA ALA A 146 0.58 -23.38 17.41
C ALA A 146 1.76 -24.35 17.19
N ASP A 147 1.93 -24.85 15.96
CA ASP A 147 3.16 -25.52 15.56
C ASP A 147 4.25 -24.47 15.38
N GLN A 148 5.08 -24.38 16.41
CA GLN A 148 6.24 -23.50 16.48
C GLN A 148 7.53 -24.21 16.07
N LYS A 149 7.53 -25.55 16.05
CA LYS A 149 8.69 -26.39 15.71
C LYS A 149 8.87 -26.46 14.20
N HIS A 150 7.77 -26.42 13.44
CA HIS A 150 7.76 -26.47 11.99
C HIS A 150 7.06 -25.24 11.40
N PRO A 151 7.60 -24.03 11.63
CA PRO A 151 7.04 -22.83 11.01
C PRO A 151 7.28 -22.88 9.50
N TYR A 152 6.47 -22.16 8.73
CA TYR A 152 6.78 -21.93 7.32
C TYR A 152 7.49 -20.58 7.16
N LEU A 153 8.66 -20.57 6.52
CA LEU A 153 9.41 -19.35 6.26
C LEU A 153 9.48 -19.12 4.75
N THR A 154 9.30 -17.88 4.32
CA THR A 154 9.35 -17.57 2.87
C THR A 154 10.74 -17.78 2.25
N LEU A 155 11.80 -17.84 3.07
CA LEU A 155 13.18 -18.17 2.64
C LEU A 155 13.43 -19.67 2.49
N ASP A 156 12.50 -20.53 2.92
CA ASP A 156 12.66 -21.97 2.82
C ASP A 156 12.70 -22.39 1.36
N LYS A 157 13.65 -23.26 0.99
CA LYS A 157 13.87 -23.64 -0.41
C LYS A 157 12.66 -24.31 -1.05
N ILE A 158 11.88 -25.04 -0.26
CA ILE A 158 10.62 -25.62 -0.72
C ILE A 158 9.58 -24.52 -0.99
N TYR A 159 9.50 -23.50 -0.14
CA TYR A 159 8.59 -22.38 -0.33
C TYR A 159 8.94 -21.58 -1.59
N GLU A 160 10.22 -21.22 -1.75
CA GLU A 160 10.74 -20.52 -2.93
C GLU A 160 10.46 -21.33 -4.22
N ALA A 161 10.68 -22.65 -4.19
CA ALA A 161 10.38 -23.52 -5.34
C ALA A 161 8.89 -23.50 -5.71
N ARG A 162 7.97 -23.59 -4.73
CA ARG A 162 6.52 -23.49 -4.97
C ARG A 162 6.11 -22.14 -5.52
N GLN A 163 6.74 -21.06 -5.06
CA GLN A 163 6.51 -19.72 -5.59
C GLN A 163 6.89 -19.62 -7.07
N ILE A 164 8.04 -20.19 -7.46
CA ILE A 164 8.48 -20.24 -8.87
C ILE A 164 7.57 -21.13 -9.72
N GLU A 165 7.11 -22.28 -9.21
CA GLU A 165 6.15 -23.14 -9.92
C GLU A 165 4.84 -22.39 -10.21
N LEU A 166 4.32 -21.63 -9.24
CA LEU A 166 3.12 -20.82 -9.43
C LEU A 166 3.35 -19.71 -10.45
N PHE A 167 4.48 -19.00 -10.36
CA PHE A 167 4.87 -17.99 -11.33
C PHE A 167 4.93 -18.58 -12.75
N ALA A 168 5.57 -19.73 -12.92
CA ALA A 168 5.66 -20.42 -14.21
C ALA A 168 4.27 -20.81 -14.73
N LYS A 169 3.38 -21.33 -13.87
CA LYS A 169 1.98 -21.64 -14.24
C LYS A 169 1.22 -20.41 -14.71
N MET A 170 1.40 -19.26 -14.07
CA MET A 170 0.79 -18.00 -14.49
C MET A 170 1.38 -17.50 -15.81
N ALA A 171 2.71 -17.57 -15.98
CA ALA A 171 3.39 -17.19 -17.21
C ALA A 171 2.95 -18.04 -18.41
N LEU A 172 2.89 -19.37 -18.26
CA LEU A 172 2.46 -20.30 -19.30
C LEU A 172 0.99 -20.11 -19.72
N LYS A 173 0.16 -19.55 -18.83
CA LYS A 173 -1.22 -19.16 -19.12
C LYS A 173 -1.35 -17.77 -19.77
N GLY A 174 -0.24 -17.08 -20.02
CA GLY A 174 -0.25 -15.71 -20.55
C GLY A 174 -0.74 -14.66 -19.55
N LEU A 175 -0.73 -14.96 -18.24
CA LEU A 175 -1.17 -14.02 -17.19
C LEU A 175 -0.05 -13.06 -16.74
N ILE A 176 1.17 -13.24 -17.23
CA ILE A 176 2.33 -12.41 -16.89
C ILE A 176 2.82 -11.74 -18.16
N TYR A 177 2.90 -10.42 -18.11
CA TYR A 177 3.47 -9.59 -19.17
C TYR A 177 4.40 -8.54 -18.56
N LYS A 178 5.28 -7.97 -19.39
CA LYS A 178 6.15 -6.86 -19.01
C LYS A 178 5.57 -5.55 -19.54
N GLY A 179 5.45 -4.56 -18.66
CA GLY A 179 4.99 -3.22 -18.99
C GLY A 179 5.75 -2.15 -18.20
N LEU A 180 5.42 -0.89 -18.47
CA LEU A 180 5.93 0.26 -17.73
C LEU A 180 4.80 0.87 -16.91
N LYS A 181 5.11 1.31 -15.69
CA LYS A 181 4.17 1.96 -14.79
C LYS A 181 4.90 3.13 -14.10
N PRO A 182 4.28 4.31 -13.97
CA PRO A 182 4.78 5.36 -13.10
C PRO A 182 4.86 4.87 -11.65
N VAL A 183 6.00 5.10 -11.01
CA VAL A 183 6.26 4.75 -9.62
C VAL A 183 6.86 5.94 -8.89
N TYR A 184 6.72 5.99 -7.57
CA TYR A 184 7.53 6.92 -6.78
C TYR A 184 8.99 6.54 -6.96
N TRP A 185 9.80 7.52 -7.34
CA TRP A 185 11.23 7.36 -7.55
C TRP A 185 11.97 8.38 -6.70
N SER A 186 12.95 7.92 -5.93
CA SER A 186 13.82 8.78 -5.15
C SER A 186 15.16 8.95 -5.84
N PRO A 187 15.48 10.15 -6.38
CA PRO A 187 16.79 10.41 -6.97
C PRO A 187 17.94 10.28 -5.96
N SER A 188 17.70 10.53 -4.67
CA SER A 188 18.73 10.39 -3.62
C SER A 188 19.03 8.94 -3.30
N SER A 189 18.04 8.06 -3.39
CA SER A 189 18.18 6.63 -3.11
C SER A 189 18.42 5.78 -4.36
N GLU A 190 18.28 6.37 -5.54
CA GLU A 190 18.41 5.70 -6.86
C GLU A 190 17.50 4.46 -6.97
N SER A 191 16.31 4.53 -6.38
CA SER A 191 15.37 3.42 -6.28
C SER A 191 13.92 3.89 -6.34
N ALA A 192 13.06 2.98 -6.77
CA ALA A 192 11.63 3.10 -6.55
C ALA A 192 11.31 2.99 -5.05
N LEU A 193 10.30 3.74 -4.60
CA LEU A 193 9.79 3.72 -3.23
C LEU A 193 8.37 3.17 -3.20
N ALA A 194 8.05 2.44 -2.13
CA ALA A 194 6.67 2.10 -1.81
C ALA A 194 5.95 3.30 -1.19
N GLU A 195 4.62 3.35 -1.29
CA GLU A 195 3.81 4.42 -0.70
C GLU A 195 4.02 4.56 0.82
N ALA A 196 4.25 3.44 1.52
CA ALA A 196 4.55 3.42 2.95
C ALA A 196 5.90 4.08 3.32
N GLU A 197 6.78 4.32 2.34
CA GLU A 197 8.06 5.01 2.54
C GLU A 197 7.96 6.52 2.27
N ILE A 198 6.81 7.01 1.79
CA ILE A 198 6.60 8.42 1.48
C ILE A 198 6.25 9.19 2.75
N VAL A 199 7.01 10.24 3.00
CA VAL A 199 6.73 11.24 4.05
C VAL A 199 6.44 12.56 3.35
N TYR A 200 5.30 13.16 3.69
CA TYR A 200 4.87 14.43 3.10
C TYR A 200 5.45 15.61 3.89
N GLU A 201 6.01 16.56 3.16
CA GLU A 201 6.52 17.83 3.70
C GLU A 201 6.10 18.98 2.79
N ASP A 202 5.93 20.17 3.37
CA ASP A 202 5.62 21.37 2.60
C ASP A 202 6.81 21.76 1.72
N SER A 203 6.54 21.97 0.43
CA SER A 203 7.56 22.36 -0.53
C SER A 203 7.08 23.52 -1.40
N LYS A 204 7.97 24.49 -1.63
CA LYS A 204 7.71 25.61 -2.53
C LYS A 204 7.76 25.13 -3.97
N ALA A 205 6.64 25.16 -4.67
CA ALA A 205 6.55 24.84 -6.09
C ALA A 205 6.22 26.09 -6.91
N HIS A 206 6.80 26.19 -8.11
CA HIS A 206 6.41 27.19 -9.10
C HIS A 206 5.24 26.67 -9.92
N SER A 207 4.13 27.39 -9.90
CA SER A 207 2.98 27.09 -10.75
C SER A 207 3.00 27.96 -12.01
N VAL A 208 2.61 27.36 -13.13
CA VAL A 208 2.59 28.03 -14.43
C VAL A 208 1.27 27.74 -15.16
N TYR A 209 0.82 28.72 -15.93
CA TYR A 209 -0.25 28.56 -16.90
C TYR A 209 0.34 28.54 -18.30
N VAL A 210 -0.04 27.54 -19.10
CA VAL A 210 0.51 27.35 -20.44
C VAL A 210 -0.63 27.26 -21.45
N ALA A 211 -0.55 28.08 -22.49
CA ALA A 211 -1.54 28.13 -23.55
C ALA A 211 -1.14 27.18 -24.69
N PHE A 212 -2.04 26.27 -25.05
CA PHE A 212 -1.92 25.34 -26.17
C PHE A 212 -2.71 25.89 -27.35
N GLU A 213 -2.08 25.99 -28.52
CA GLU A 213 -2.75 26.41 -29.76
C GLU A 213 -3.67 25.27 -30.25
N VAL A 214 -4.86 25.61 -30.73
CA VAL A 214 -5.77 24.64 -31.34
C VAL A 214 -5.34 24.38 -32.78
N LYS A 215 -5.01 23.13 -33.11
CA LYS A 215 -4.67 22.70 -34.47
C LYS A 215 -5.93 22.28 -35.23
N ASP A 216 -6.75 21.43 -34.59
CA ASP A 216 -8.05 20.99 -35.08
C ASP A 216 -9.07 20.98 -33.93
N GLY A 217 -9.92 22.00 -33.93
CA GLY A 217 -11.02 22.16 -32.97
C GLY A 217 -12.32 21.46 -33.38
N LYS A 218 -12.34 20.79 -34.54
CA LYS A 218 -13.51 20.09 -35.12
C LYS A 218 -14.79 20.93 -35.19
N GLY A 219 -14.67 22.25 -35.29
CA GLY A 219 -15.80 23.19 -35.29
C GLY A 219 -16.40 23.48 -33.91
N ILE A 220 -15.92 22.83 -32.85
CA ILE A 220 -16.37 23.02 -31.46
C ILE A 220 -15.64 24.22 -30.85
N ILE A 221 -14.31 24.19 -30.91
CA ILE A 221 -13.44 25.28 -30.48
C ILE A 221 -12.91 26.02 -31.71
N ASP A 222 -12.85 27.34 -31.66
CA ASP A 222 -12.30 28.14 -32.74
C ASP A 222 -10.79 27.90 -32.89
N GLN A 223 -10.29 27.91 -34.13
CA GLN A 223 -8.89 27.58 -34.44
C GLN A 223 -7.89 28.64 -33.93
N ASP A 224 -8.35 29.88 -33.71
CA ASP A 224 -7.57 30.96 -33.10
C ASP A 224 -7.67 30.99 -31.56
N ALA A 225 -8.46 30.10 -30.96
CA ALA A 225 -8.53 29.93 -29.52
C ALA A 225 -7.35 29.14 -28.97
N LYS A 226 -7.09 29.33 -27.68
CA LYS A 226 -6.03 28.63 -26.95
C LYS A 226 -6.60 27.94 -25.72
N VAL A 227 -6.23 26.69 -25.52
CA VAL A 227 -6.57 25.91 -24.32
C VAL A 227 -5.52 26.19 -23.26
N ILE A 228 -5.93 26.71 -22.10
CA ILE A 228 -5.00 27.01 -21.00
C ILE A 228 -4.97 25.83 -20.04
N ILE A 229 -3.78 25.27 -19.81
CA ILE A 229 -3.53 24.31 -18.73
C ILE A 229 -2.84 24.99 -17.55
N TRP A 230 -2.92 24.36 -16.38
CA TRP A 230 -2.18 24.74 -15.18
C TRP A 230 -1.36 23.55 -14.65
N THR A 231 -0.13 23.81 -14.20
CA THR A 231 0.71 22.78 -13.55
C THR A 231 1.70 23.38 -12.56
N THR A 232 1.96 22.67 -11.47
CA THR A 232 3.06 22.93 -10.52
C THR A 232 4.34 22.17 -10.89
N THR A 233 4.25 21.22 -11.83
CA THR A 233 5.36 20.38 -12.29
C THR A 233 5.73 20.74 -13.72
N HIS A 234 6.27 21.94 -13.91
CA HIS A 234 6.64 22.46 -15.23
C HIS A 234 7.65 21.57 -15.98
N TRP A 235 8.50 20.83 -15.24
CA TRP A 235 9.42 19.84 -15.81
C TRP A 235 8.73 18.65 -16.52
N LYS A 236 7.43 18.42 -16.30
CA LYS A 236 6.65 17.39 -17.01
C LYS A 236 6.08 17.85 -18.35
N LEU A 237 6.07 19.16 -18.63
CA LEU A 237 5.50 19.70 -19.87
C LEU A 237 6.16 19.13 -21.14
N PRO A 238 7.50 18.93 -21.20
CA PRO A 238 8.13 18.22 -22.32
C PRO A 238 7.61 16.80 -22.57
N ALA A 239 7.01 16.13 -21.58
CA ALA A 239 6.46 14.79 -21.71
C ALA A 239 4.95 14.77 -21.99
N ASN A 240 4.33 15.93 -22.20
CA ASN A 240 2.89 16.03 -22.46
C ASN A 240 2.48 15.33 -23.76
N LEU A 241 1.53 14.39 -23.67
CA LEU A 241 0.95 13.69 -24.83
C LEU A 241 -0.54 13.99 -25.01
N ALA A 242 -1.21 14.46 -23.97
CA ALA A 242 -2.62 14.78 -24.00
C ALA A 242 -2.99 15.90 -23.02
N VAL A 243 -4.19 16.45 -23.18
CA VAL A 243 -4.85 17.31 -22.20
C VAL A 243 -6.15 16.64 -21.80
N SER A 244 -6.33 16.37 -20.51
CA SER A 244 -7.51 15.72 -19.97
C SER A 244 -8.56 16.74 -19.55
N VAL A 245 -9.83 16.43 -19.82
CA VAL A 245 -11.02 17.17 -19.39
C VAL A 245 -12.04 16.23 -18.75
N HIS A 246 -12.82 16.71 -17.80
CA HIS A 246 -13.90 15.92 -17.21
C HIS A 246 -15.10 15.86 -18.17
N PRO A 247 -15.74 14.69 -18.41
CA PRO A 247 -16.81 14.57 -19.42
C PRO A 247 -18.01 15.48 -19.17
N ASP A 248 -18.42 15.60 -17.90
CA ASP A 248 -19.68 16.25 -17.52
C ASP A 248 -19.55 17.74 -17.22
N PHE A 249 -18.31 18.23 -17.10
CA PHE A 249 -18.04 19.63 -16.81
C PHE A 249 -18.35 20.51 -18.01
N VAL A 250 -18.68 21.76 -17.70
CA VAL A 250 -19.02 22.78 -18.68
C VAL A 250 -17.80 23.66 -18.91
N TYR A 251 -17.30 23.60 -20.13
CA TYR A 251 -16.15 24.38 -20.57
C TYR A 251 -16.63 25.49 -21.50
N CYS A 252 -15.91 26.60 -21.46
CA CYS A 252 -16.30 27.79 -22.18
C CYS A 252 -15.11 28.36 -22.95
N GLU A 253 -15.41 28.88 -24.13
CA GLU A 253 -14.51 29.71 -24.92
C GLU A 253 -14.85 31.17 -24.67
N TYR A 254 -13.86 31.96 -24.23
CA TYR A 254 -14.03 33.36 -23.90
C TYR A 254 -13.17 34.25 -24.79
N GLN A 255 -13.75 35.34 -25.29
CA GLN A 255 -13.01 36.46 -25.86
C GLN A 255 -12.43 37.30 -24.72
N THR A 256 -11.14 37.63 -24.79
CA THR A 256 -10.46 38.49 -23.81
C THR A 256 -9.58 39.53 -24.52
N ASN A 257 -8.99 40.45 -23.76
CA ASN A 257 -7.95 41.37 -24.23
C ASN A 257 -6.66 40.67 -24.72
N LYS A 258 -6.45 39.38 -24.40
CA LYS A 258 -5.26 38.59 -24.76
C LYS A 258 -5.54 37.52 -25.81
N GLY A 259 -6.72 37.55 -26.44
CA GLY A 259 -7.20 36.57 -27.42
C GLY A 259 -8.30 35.68 -26.87
N LYS A 260 -8.62 34.60 -27.60
CA LYS A 260 -9.63 33.62 -27.20
C LYS A 260 -9.02 32.53 -26.34
N PHE A 261 -9.63 32.26 -25.19
CA PHE A 261 -9.16 31.24 -24.26
C PHE A 261 -10.26 30.28 -23.84
N CYS A 262 -9.89 29.02 -23.68
CA CYS A 262 -10.77 27.98 -23.17
C CYS A 262 -10.36 27.60 -21.74
N PHE A 263 -11.33 27.62 -20.83
CA PHE A 263 -11.21 27.12 -19.46
C PHE A 263 -12.60 26.76 -18.90
N LEU A 264 -12.62 26.10 -17.75
CA LEU A 264 -13.83 25.70 -17.05
C LEU A 264 -14.70 26.91 -16.68
N GLU A 265 -16.01 26.82 -16.86
CA GLU A 265 -16.95 27.91 -16.56
C GLU A 265 -16.83 28.42 -15.12
N GLU A 266 -16.76 27.49 -14.16
CA GLU A 266 -16.63 27.77 -12.71
C GLU A 266 -15.36 28.55 -12.35
N PHE A 267 -14.33 28.49 -13.21
CA PHE A 267 -13.05 29.14 -12.97
C PHE A 267 -12.92 30.51 -13.65
N LYS A 268 -13.99 31.02 -14.26
CA LYS A 268 -13.96 32.29 -14.99
C LYS A 268 -13.43 33.44 -14.15
N ASP A 269 -14.01 33.70 -12.99
CA ASP A 269 -13.64 34.88 -12.20
C ASP A 269 -12.20 34.75 -11.66
N ARG A 270 -11.86 33.57 -11.12
CA ARG A 270 -10.52 33.26 -10.60
C ARG A 270 -9.43 33.40 -11.66
N LEU A 271 -9.65 32.85 -12.86
CA LEU A 271 -8.67 32.92 -13.95
C LEU A 271 -8.61 34.30 -14.58
N SER A 272 -9.72 35.03 -14.60
CA SER A 272 -9.73 36.41 -15.09
C SER A 272 -8.83 37.30 -14.22
N GLU A 273 -8.92 37.16 -12.90
CA GLU A 273 -8.04 37.87 -11.97
C GLU A 273 -6.59 37.38 -12.06
N THR A 274 -6.37 36.06 -11.97
CA THR A 274 -5.03 35.47 -11.92
C THR A 274 -4.20 35.74 -13.18
N LEU A 275 -4.84 35.74 -14.35
CA LEU A 275 -4.19 35.93 -15.64
C LEU A 275 -4.32 37.36 -16.17
N ASP A 276 -4.91 38.29 -15.39
CA ASP A 276 -5.23 39.66 -15.80
C ASP A 276 -5.94 39.69 -17.15
N LEU A 277 -7.05 38.95 -17.26
CA LEU A 277 -7.95 38.93 -18.41
C LEU A 277 -9.03 39.98 -18.22
N LYS A 278 -9.16 40.86 -19.21
CA LYS A 278 -10.16 41.93 -19.25
C LYS A 278 -11.16 41.65 -20.36
N ASP A 279 -12.36 42.21 -20.22
CA ASP A 279 -13.46 42.09 -21.18
C ASP A 279 -13.85 40.64 -21.52
N VAL A 280 -13.85 39.77 -20.50
CA VAL A 280 -14.10 38.32 -20.63
C VAL A 280 -15.54 38.04 -21.06
N LYS A 281 -15.75 37.92 -22.37
CA LYS A 281 -17.06 37.67 -23.00
C LYS A 281 -17.16 36.22 -23.45
N LEU A 282 -18.25 35.55 -23.06
CA LEU A 282 -18.53 34.18 -23.48
C LEU A 282 -18.82 34.13 -24.99
N ILE A 283 -18.15 33.23 -25.70
CA ILE A 283 -18.38 32.96 -27.12
C ILE A 283 -19.18 31.67 -27.29
N LYS A 284 -18.71 30.58 -26.68
CA LYS A 284 -19.27 29.23 -26.80
C LYS A 284 -19.17 28.48 -25.48
N THR A 285 -20.06 27.52 -25.32
CA THR A 285 -20.10 26.58 -24.20
C THR A 285 -20.22 25.16 -24.74
N PHE A 286 -19.52 24.21 -24.13
CA PHE A 286 -19.50 22.81 -24.53
C PHE A 286 -19.27 21.90 -23.31
N LYS A 287 -19.78 20.68 -23.37
CA LYS A 287 -19.45 19.63 -22.39
C LYS A 287 -18.07 19.06 -22.68
N GLY A 288 -17.34 18.68 -21.63
CA GLY A 288 -15.99 18.10 -21.79
C GLY A 288 -15.96 16.85 -22.68
N LYS A 289 -17.02 16.04 -22.67
CA LYS A 289 -17.15 14.88 -23.58
C LYS A 289 -17.12 15.25 -25.07
N GLU A 290 -17.56 16.46 -25.43
CA GLU A 290 -17.57 16.95 -26.81
C GLU A 290 -16.15 17.31 -27.28
N LEU A 291 -15.23 17.53 -26.35
CA LEU A 291 -13.83 17.88 -26.63
C LEU A 291 -12.95 16.67 -26.95
N GLU A 292 -13.49 15.45 -26.89
CA GLU A 292 -12.71 14.24 -27.09
C GLU A 292 -12.13 14.15 -28.50
N GLY A 293 -10.81 13.93 -28.56
CA GLY A 293 -10.07 13.77 -29.80
C GLY A 293 -9.84 15.08 -30.58
N LEU A 294 -10.06 16.25 -29.99
CA LEU A 294 -9.56 17.52 -30.54
C LEU A 294 -8.04 17.51 -30.52
N VAL A 295 -7.44 18.24 -31.47
CA VAL A 295 -5.98 18.26 -31.63
C VAL A 295 -5.44 19.63 -31.28
N LEU A 296 -4.58 19.66 -30.28
CA LEU A 296 -3.80 20.82 -29.88
C LEU A 296 -2.36 20.67 -30.38
N LYS A 297 -1.69 21.80 -30.55
CA LYS A 297 -0.24 21.83 -30.82
C LYS A 297 0.51 21.85 -29.49
N HIS A 298 1.49 20.97 -29.35
CA HIS A 298 2.34 20.96 -28.16
C HIS A 298 3.14 22.28 -28.06
N PRO A 299 3.23 22.90 -26.87
CA PRO A 299 3.77 24.26 -26.72
C PRO A 299 5.26 24.39 -27.04
N PHE A 300 6.03 23.30 -26.93
CA PHE A 300 7.49 23.32 -27.11
C PHE A 300 8.02 22.50 -28.29
N TYR A 301 7.22 21.56 -28.79
CA TYR A 301 7.69 20.57 -29.75
C TYR A 301 6.74 20.53 -30.93
N ASN A 302 7.27 20.20 -32.11
CA ASN A 302 6.46 20.04 -33.31
C ASN A 302 5.74 18.68 -33.29
N ARG A 303 4.85 18.49 -32.31
CA ARG A 303 3.98 17.33 -32.17
C ARG A 303 2.60 17.75 -31.71
N ASP A 304 1.66 16.84 -31.87
CA ASP A 304 0.28 17.05 -31.44
C ASP A 304 0.09 16.61 -29.98
N SER A 305 -0.87 17.24 -29.31
CA SER A 305 -1.40 16.86 -28.00
C SER A 305 -2.90 16.70 -28.13
N LEU A 306 -3.42 15.54 -27.75
CA LEU A 306 -4.83 15.23 -27.93
C LEU A 306 -5.63 15.64 -26.71
N LEU A 307 -6.83 16.18 -26.91
CA LEU A 307 -7.80 16.29 -25.83
C LEU A 307 -8.44 14.92 -25.57
N ILE A 308 -8.39 14.47 -24.32
CA ILE A 308 -8.95 13.21 -23.87
C ILE A 308 -9.89 13.45 -22.69
N VAL A 309 -10.79 12.51 -22.46
CA VAL A 309 -11.73 12.58 -21.35
C VAL A 309 -11.18 11.80 -20.16
N GLY A 310 -11.29 12.36 -18.96
CA GLY A 310 -10.86 11.71 -17.72
C GLY A 310 -11.59 12.24 -16.49
N GLU A 311 -12.20 11.32 -15.73
CA GLU A 311 -12.94 11.63 -14.49
C GLU A 311 -12.04 12.09 -13.32
N HIS A 312 -10.72 11.94 -13.46
CA HIS A 312 -9.75 12.42 -12.47
C HIS A 312 -9.59 13.95 -12.43
N VAL A 313 -10.17 14.66 -13.42
CA VAL A 313 -10.11 16.12 -13.49
C VAL A 313 -11.18 16.72 -12.56
N THR A 314 -10.74 17.54 -11.61
CA THR A 314 -11.62 18.17 -10.60
C THR A 314 -11.90 19.64 -10.90
N ASN A 315 -12.99 20.18 -10.34
CA ASN A 315 -13.35 21.61 -10.36
C ASN A 315 -12.85 22.38 -9.11
N GLU A 316 -11.83 21.89 -8.40
CA GLU A 316 -11.28 22.60 -7.24
C GLU A 316 -10.18 23.60 -7.62
N THR A 317 -9.21 23.20 -8.46
CA THR A 317 -8.00 23.99 -8.77
C THR A 317 -7.62 23.94 -10.25
N GLY A 318 -6.75 24.87 -10.68
CA GLY A 318 -6.26 24.96 -12.06
C GLY A 318 -7.26 25.60 -13.03
N THR A 319 -7.35 25.05 -14.25
CA THR A 319 -8.17 25.58 -15.35
C THR A 319 -9.28 24.64 -15.82
N GLY A 320 -9.36 23.43 -15.26
CA GLY A 320 -10.19 22.33 -15.75
C GLY A 320 -9.62 21.60 -16.97
N PHE A 321 -8.51 22.08 -17.54
CA PHE A 321 -7.73 21.36 -18.55
C PHE A 321 -6.42 20.88 -17.92
N VAL A 322 -6.26 19.56 -17.80
CA VAL A 322 -5.13 18.94 -17.09
C VAL A 322 -4.16 18.33 -18.09
N HIS A 323 -2.98 18.91 -18.21
CA HIS A 323 -1.92 18.34 -19.06
C HIS A 323 -1.56 16.93 -18.56
N THR A 324 -1.48 15.96 -19.46
CA THR A 324 -1.25 14.55 -19.16
C THR A 324 0.07 14.08 -19.78
N ALA A 325 0.98 13.66 -18.91
CA ALA A 325 2.31 13.17 -19.23
C ALA A 325 2.50 11.80 -18.56
N PRO A 326 2.29 10.68 -19.30
CA PRO A 326 2.32 9.33 -18.71
C PRO A 326 3.73 8.78 -18.44
N GLY A 327 4.77 9.47 -18.92
CA GLY A 327 6.18 9.03 -18.84
C GLY A 327 7.09 10.04 -18.17
#